data_AF-A0A1A9VZ67-F1
#
_entry.id   AF-A0A1A9VZ67-F1
#
_cell.length_a   1.000
_cell.length_b   1.000
_cell.length_c   1.000
_cell.angle_alpha   90.00
_cell.angle_beta   90.00
_cell.angle_gamma   90.00
#
_symmetry.space_group_name_H-M   'P 1'
#
loop_
_entity.id
_entity.type
_entity.pdbx_description
1 polymer ?
#
loop_
_entity_poly.entity_id
_entity_poly.type
_entity_poly.pdbx_seq_one_letter_code
_entity_poly.pdbx_strand_id
1 'polypeptide(L)'
;MQRHLEQGNDSLPVVIPLLFYHGTTSPYPYTTQWFDCFADPELAESVYRQAFPLVDITTIPDEEILTHRRVALLQLVQKHIKTRDMLELAAELATLIEKWQYSKEQCK
;
A
#
# COMPACT_ATOMS: atom_id res chain seq x y z
N MET A 1 -6.94 6.27 16.36
CA MET A 1 -6.78 4.82 16.64
C MET A 1 -5.89 4.58 17.86
N GLN A 2 -4.58 4.82 17.78
CA GLN A 2 -3.66 4.55 18.91
C GLN A 2 -4.09 5.20 20.24
N ARG A 3 -4.33 6.52 20.26
CA ARG A 3 -4.82 7.21 21.47
C ARG A 3 -6.14 6.68 22.03
N HIS A 4 -7.00 6.13 21.17
CA HIS A 4 -8.28 5.55 21.60
C HIS A 4 -8.05 4.23 22.36
N LEU A 5 -7.09 3.41 21.89
CA LEU A 5 -6.68 2.18 22.57
C LEU A 5 -5.93 2.49 23.87
N GLU A 6 -5.04 3.50 23.87
CA GLU A 6 -4.32 3.95 25.07
C GLU A 6 -5.25 4.43 26.20
N GLN A 7 -6.50 4.80 25.89
CA GLN A 7 -7.52 5.16 26.86
C GLN A 7 -8.23 3.94 27.50
N GLY A 8 -7.82 2.72 27.16
CA GLY A 8 -8.40 1.48 27.72
C GLY A 8 -9.65 0.99 26.99
N ASN A 9 -9.91 1.45 25.76
CA ASN A 9 -10.96 0.88 24.93
C ASN A 9 -10.47 -0.38 24.21
N ASP A 10 -11.24 -1.47 24.28
CA ASP A 10 -10.88 -2.75 23.67
C ASP A 10 -11.30 -2.87 22.20
N SER A 11 -12.17 -1.97 21.72
CA SER A 11 -12.68 -1.95 20.35
C SER A 11 -12.18 -0.72 19.58
N LEU A 12 -12.05 -0.85 18.27
CA LEU A 12 -11.73 0.29 17.40
C LEU A 12 -12.96 1.19 17.19
N PRO A 13 -12.77 2.53 17.10
CA PRO A 13 -13.87 3.45 16.80
C PRO A 13 -14.26 3.33 15.32
N VAL A 14 -15.51 3.68 15.02
CA VAL A 14 -15.99 3.76 13.62
C VAL A 14 -15.23 4.87 12.89
N VAL A 15 -14.68 4.55 11.73
CA VAL A 15 -14.00 5.51 10.85
C VAL A 15 -14.92 5.82 9.66
N ILE A 16 -15.24 7.09 9.47
CA ILE A 16 -16.06 7.56 8.34
C ILE A 16 -15.13 8.19 7.30
N PRO A 17 -15.06 7.66 6.07
CA PRO A 17 -14.34 8.32 4.99
C PRO A 17 -15.13 9.56 4.53
N LEU A 18 -14.45 10.70 4.47
CA LEU A 18 -15.01 11.96 3.96
C LEU A 18 -14.15 12.47 2.80
N LEU A 19 -14.79 12.84 1.70
CA LEU A 19 -14.14 13.45 0.54
C LEU A 19 -14.46 14.94 0.51
N PHE A 20 -13.40 15.76 0.51
CA PHE A 20 -13.52 17.21 0.36
C PHE A 20 -13.16 17.60 -1.07
N TYR A 21 -14.12 18.18 -1.79
CA TYR A 21 -13.94 18.66 -3.16
C TYR A 21 -13.84 20.18 -3.19
N HIS A 22 -12.81 20.71 -3.85
CA HIS A 22 -12.58 22.15 -4.06
C HIS A 22 -12.28 22.43 -5.56
N GLY A 23 -13.01 21.81 -6.48
CA GLY A 23 -12.90 22.15 -7.89
C GLY A 23 -13.86 23.27 -8.31
N THR A 24 -13.72 23.71 -9.56
CA THR A 24 -14.49 24.84 -10.11
C THR A 24 -15.92 24.48 -10.51
N THR A 25 -16.21 23.20 -10.76
CA THR A 25 -17.55 22.72 -11.15
C THR A 25 -18.39 22.42 -9.91
N SER A 26 -19.56 23.06 -9.79
CA SER A 26 -20.49 22.86 -8.68
C SER A 26 -21.93 22.70 -9.18
N PRO A 27 -22.69 21.68 -8.71
CA PRO A 27 -22.29 20.64 -7.75
C PRO A 27 -21.24 19.67 -8.33
N TYR A 28 -20.61 18.85 -7.48
CA TYR A 28 -19.67 17.82 -7.91
C TYR A 28 -20.34 16.91 -8.97
N PRO A 29 -19.78 16.78 -10.20
CA PRO A 29 -20.52 16.19 -11.32
C PRO A 29 -20.34 14.67 -11.46
N TYR A 30 -19.52 14.02 -10.63
CA TYR A 30 -19.20 12.60 -10.77
C TYR A 30 -19.81 11.75 -9.64
N THR A 31 -19.77 10.42 -9.82
CA THR A 31 -20.20 9.47 -8.80
C THR A 31 -19.34 9.58 -7.54
N THR A 32 -19.98 9.46 -6.37
CA THR A 32 -19.31 9.32 -5.07
C THR A 32 -19.18 7.85 -4.66
N GLN A 33 -19.78 6.93 -5.42
CA GLN A 33 -19.59 5.49 -5.25
C GLN A 33 -18.30 5.08 -5.98
N TRP A 34 -17.21 5.00 -5.22
CA TRP A 34 -15.87 4.69 -5.73
C TRP A 34 -15.84 3.44 -6.64
N PHE A 35 -16.69 2.43 -6.40
CA PHE A 35 -16.72 1.20 -7.19
C PHE A 35 -17.07 1.41 -8.66
N ASP A 36 -17.87 2.44 -8.96
CA ASP A 36 -18.24 2.81 -10.34
C ASP A 36 -17.04 3.29 -11.15
N CYS A 37 -15.94 3.67 -10.49
CA CYS A 37 -14.72 4.14 -11.13
C CYS A 37 -13.81 2.99 -11.63
N PHE A 38 -14.12 1.72 -11.33
CA PHE A 38 -13.37 0.58 -11.85
C PHE A 38 -13.96 0.07 -13.17
N ALA A 39 -13.10 -0.48 -14.03
CA ALA A 39 -13.53 -1.15 -15.25
C ALA A 39 -14.40 -2.39 -14.98
N ASP A 40 -14.22 -3.02 -13.82
CA ASP A 40 -15.01 -4.15 -13.32
C ASP A 40 -15.42 -3.87 -11.84
N PRO A 41 -16.61 -3.27 -11.62
CA PRO A 41 -17.09 -2.96 -10.29
C PRO A 41 -17.35 -4.20 -9.43
N GLU A 42 -17.81 -5.32 -10.00
CA GLU A 42 -18.11 -6.54 -9.25
C GLU A 42 -16.84 -7.17 -8.68
N LEU A 43 -15.78 -7.23 -9.49
CA LEU A 43 -14.48 -7.67 -9.02
C LEU A 43 -13.95 -6.75 -7.92
N ALA A 44 -14.04 -5.43 -8.09
CA ALA A 44 -13.57 -4.48 -7.09
C ALA A 44 -14.34 -4.64 -5.76
N GLU A 45 -15.66 -4.78 -5.80
CA GLU A 45 -16.46 -5.05 -4.61
C GLU A 45 -16.03 -6.35 -3.91
N SER A 46 -15.78 -7.42 -4.67
CA SER A 46 -15.37 -8.71 -4.13
C SER A 46 -14.03 -8.65 -3.36
N VAL A 47 -13.14 -7.73 -3.75
CA VAL A 47 -11.83 -7.53 -3.11
C VAL A 47 -11.94 -6.59 -1.91
N TYR A 48 -12.60 -5.44 -2.06
CA TYR A 48 -12.58 -4.38 -1.05
C TYR A 48 -13.63 -4.54 0.06
N ARG A 49 -14.65 -5.40 -0.12
CA ARG A 49 -15.61 -5.72 0.96
C ARG A 49 -15.16 -6.86 1.87
N GLN A 50 -14.11 -7.59 1.50
CA GLN A 50 -13.57 -8.65 2.34
C GLN A 50 -12.64 -8.11 3.42
N ALA A 51 -12.28 -8.97 4.36
CA ALA A 51 -11.21 -8.66 5.31
C ALA A 51 -9.95 -8.27 4.54
N PHE A 52 -9.30 -7.19 4.98
CA PHE A 52 -8.07 -6.76 4.32
C PHE A 52 -7.02 -7.87 4.39
N PRO A 53 -6.41 -8.24 3.25
CA PRO A 53 -5.34 -9.22 3.27
C PRO A 53 -4.15 -8.64 4.04
N LEU A 54 -3.78 -9.30 5.13
CA LEU A 54 -2.57 -8.97 5.89
C LEU A 54 -1.41 -9.79 5.33
N VAL A 55 -0.42 -9.11 4.77
CA VAL A 55 0.83 -9.74 4.34
C VAL A 55 1.87 -9.51 5.45
N ASP A 56 2.13 -10.55 6.24
CA ASP A 56 3.19 -10.50 7.26
C ASP A 56 4.56 -10.73 6.61
N ILE A 57 5.14 -9.63 6.17
CA ILE A 57 6.44 -9.61 5.49
C ILE A 57 7.59 -10.11 6.35
N THR A 58 7.44 -10.10 7.68
CA THR A 58 8.50 -10.57 8.59
C THR A 58 8.70 -12.08 8.52
N THR A 59 7.69 -12.81 8.03
CA THR A 59 7.71 -14.27 7.91
C THR A 59 8.22 -14.75 6.55
N ILE A 60 8.31 -13.86 5.56
CA ILE A 60 8.72 -14.21 4.19
C ILE A 60 10.25 -14.16 4.10
N PRO A 61 10.95 -15.23 3.67
CA PRO A 61 12.39 -15.22 3.45
C PRO A 61 12.82 -14.16 2.42
N ASP A 62 14.02 -13.59 2.57
CA ASP A 62 14.50 -12.54 1.66
C ASP A 62 14.69 -13.08 0.24
N GLU A 63 15.13 -14.33 0.11
CA GLU A 63 15.27 -15.02 -1.17
C GLU A 63 13.94 -15.16 -1.90
N GLU A 64 12.85 -15.37 -1.16
CA GLU A 64 11.49 -15.41 -1.71
C GLU A 64 11.03 -14.00 -2.12
N ILE A 65 11.28 -13.00 -1.28
CA ILE A 65 10.97 -11.59 -1.59
C ILE A 65 11.66 -11.15 -2.90
N LEU A 66 12.92 -11.56 -3.13
CA LEU A 66 13.66 -11.24 -4.35
C LEU A 66 12.99 -11.78 -5.64
N THR A 67 12.07 -12.75 -5.52
CA THR A 67 11.28 -13.27 -6.65
C THR A 67 10.07 -12.38 -7.00
N HIS A 68 9.63 -11.49 -6.10
CA HIS A 68 8.43 -10.66 -6.24
C HIS A 68 8.57 -9.47 -7.20
N ARG A 69 9.50 -9.56 -8.17
CA ARG A 69 9.74 -8.58 -9.23
C ARG A 69 9.88 -7.15 -8.68
N ARG A 70 9.07 -6.20 -9.17
CA ARG A 70 9.16 -4.77 -8.83
C ARG A 70 8.77 -4.47 -7.37
N VAL A 71 7.92 -5.29 -6.75
CA VAL A 71 7.50 -5.05 -5.36
C VAL A 71 8.53 -5.53 -4.35
N ALA A 72 9.48 -6.38 -4.77
CA ALA A 72 10.57 -6.90 -3.94
C ALA A 72 11.34 -5.80 -3.21
N LEU A 73 11.64 -4.69 -3.90
CA LEU A 73 12.38 -3.56 -3.32
C LEU A 73 11.64 -2.96 -2.13
N LEU A 74 10.36 -2.62 -2.34
CA LEU A 74 9.52 -2.04 -1.30
C LEU A 74 9.36 -3.02 -0.12
N GLN A 75 9.26 -4.30 -0.42
CA GLN A 75 9.14 -5.36 0.56
C GLN A 75 10.40 -5.49 1.44
N LEU A 76 11.59 -5.61 0.86
CA LEU A 76 12.84 -5.67 1.64
C LEU A 76 13.01 -4.44 2.54
N VAL A 77 12.76 -3.23 2.00
CA VAL A 77 12.83 -2.00 2.80
C VAL A 77 11.86 -2.03 3.99
N GLN A 78 10.62 -2.48 3.78
CA GLN A 78 9.63 -2.57 4.85
C GLN A 78 10.01 -3.62 5.90
N LYS A 79 10.46 -4.81 5.47
CA LYS A 79 10.86 -5.89 6.37
C LYS A 79 11.99 -5.46 7.29
N HIS A 80 12.95 -4.70 6.77
CA HIS A 80 14.15 -4.29 7.49
C HIS A 80 14.10 -2.86 8.04
N ILE A 81 12.92 -2.25 8.16
CA ILE A 81 12.78 -0.87 8.67
C ILE A 81 13.37 -0.64 10.08
N LYS A 82 13.56 -1.73 10.85
CA LYS A 82 14.16 -1.72 12.19
C LYS A 82 15.61 -2.20 12.21
N THR A 83 16.19 -2.60 11.08
CA THR A 83 17.59 -3.03 11.00
C THR A 83 18.50 -1.83 11.26
N ARG A 84 19.40 -1.98 12.23
CA ARG A 84 20.26 -0.89 12.69
C ARG A 84 21.38 -0.57 11.69
N ASP A 85 21.85 -1.57 10.96
CA ASP A 85 22.84 -1.41 9.90
C ASP A 85 22.22 -1.70 8.52
N MET A 86 21.75 -0.65 7.86
CA MET A 86 21.18 -0.75 6.52
C MET A 86 22.24 -1.03 5.43
N LEU A 87 23.54 -0.96 5.75
CA LEU A 87 24.60 -1.30 4.78
C LEU A 87 24.57 -2.78 4.41
N GLU A 88 24.08 -3.64 5.30
CA GLU A 88 23.90 -5.08 5.03
C GLU A 88 22.94 -5.33 3.86
N LEU A 89 21.98 -4.44 3.64
CA LEU A 89 20.97 -4.55 2.58
C LEU A 89 21.30 -3.71 1.35
N ALA A 90 22.30 -2.83 1.43
CA ALA A 90 22.59 -1.86 0.38
C ALA A 90 22.92 -2.54 -0.96
N ALA A 91 23.62 -3.68 -0.93
CA ALA A 91 23.94 -4.44 -2.14
C ALA A 91 22.69 -5.05 -2.81
N GLU A 92 21.79 -5.64 -2.02
CA GLU A 92 20.54 -6.22 -2.53
C GLU A 92 19.58 -5.14 -3.05
N LEU A 93 19.48 -4.01 -2.33
CA LEU A 93 18.68 -2.88 -2.77
C LEU A 93 19.24 -2.26 -4.07
N ALA A 94 20.55 -2.10 -4.17
CA ALA A 94 21.20 -1.57 -5.38
C ALA A 94 20.93 -2.47 -6.59
N THR A 95 21.12 -3.79 -6.44
CA THR A 95 20.85 -4.75 -7.52
C THR A 95 19.38 -4.76 -7.95
N LEU A 96 18.43 -4.64 -7.01
CA LEU A 96 17.01 -4.52 -7.35
C LEU A 96 16.68 -3.21 -8.08
N ILE A 97 17.28 -2.10 -7.66
CA ILE A 97 17.09 -0.79 -8.32
C ILE A 97 17.63 -0.83 -9.76
N GLU A 98 18.79 -1.43 -9.98
CA GLU A 98 19.35 -1.62 -11.32
C GLU A 98 18.49 -2.54 -12.19
N LYS A 99 18.01 -3.65 -11.63
CA LYS A 99 17.20 -4.63 -12.35
C LYS A 99 15.84 -4.08 -12.78
N TRP A 100 15.27 -3.14 -12.02
CA TRP A 100 13.92 -2.61 -12.25
C TRP A 100 13.91 -1.12 -12.58
N GLN A 101 14.94 -0.61 -13.25
CA GLN A 101 14.96 0.78 -13.74
C GLN A 101 13.68 1.11 -14.51
N TYR A 102 13.08 2.26 -14.17
CA TYR A 102 11.88 2.75 -14.85
C TYR A 102 12.21 3.04 -16.32
N SER A 103 11.34 2.57 -17.22
CA SER A 103 11.33 3.07 -18.60
C SER A 103 10.98 4.56 -18.58
N LYS A 104 11.64 5.36 -19.42
CA LYS A 104 11.37 6.81 -19.57
C LYS A 104 9.91 7.13 -19.90
N GLU A 105 9.15 6.16 -20.39
CA GLU A 105 7.72 6.29 -20.68
C GLU A 105 6.84 6.28 -19.43
N GLN A 106 7.34 5.77 -18.29
CA GLN A 106 6.61 5.66 -17.02
C GLN A 106 6.80 6.88 -16.10
N CYS A 107 7.64 7.85 -16.50
CA CYS A 107 7.90 9.10 -15.76
C CYS A 107 7.31 10.34 -16.46
N LYS A 108 6.36 10.15 -17.38
CA LYS A 108 5.54 11.23 -17.98
C LYS A 108 4.18 11.26 -17.32
#